data_AF-A0A7X5X4Q6-F1
#
_entry.id   AF-A0A7X5X4Q6-F1
#
_cell.length_a   1.000
_cell.length_b   1.000
_cell.length_c   1.000
_cell.angle_alpha   90.00
_cell.angle_beta   90.00
_cell.angle_gamma   90.00
#
_symmetry.space_group_name_H-M   'P 1'
#
loop_
_entity.id
_entity.type
_entity.pdbx_description
1 polymer ?
#
loop_
_entity_poly.entity_id
_entity_poly.type
_entity_poly.pdbx_seq_one_letter_code
_entity_poly.pdbx_strand_id
1 'polypeptide(L)'
;MPTQAQQTTGPAAQQQGGYHFVLTLQKPHGGGFVSATFTNTITPRPGATRADIYEALREQVTQAHPELSNANVLFFSLEPNGL
;
A
#
# COMPACT_ATOMS: atom_id res chain seq x y z
N MET A 1 -28.65 41.99 -0.82
CA MET A 1 -27.49 41.47 -0.08
C MET A 1 -27.56 39.95 -0.12
N PRO A 2 -26.70 39.26 -0.90
CA PRO A 2 -26.82 37.82 -1.11
C PRO A 2 -26.33 37.02 0.11
N THR A 3 -27.14 36.05 0.52
CA THR A 3 -26.86 35.01 1.50
C THR A 3 -25.69 34.13 1.03
N GLN A 4 -24.61 34.09 1.81
CA GLN A 4 -23.54 33.10 1.60
C GLN A 4 -23.99 31.76 2.20
N ALA A 5 -24.22 30.77 1.34
CA ALA A 5 -24.29 29.38 1.75
C ALA A 5 -22.87 28.92 2.12
N GLN A 6 -22.62 28.69 3.40
CA GLN A 6 -21.40 28.04 3.88
C GLN A 6 -21.43 26.59 3.43
N GLN A 7 -20.65 26.28 2.39
CA GLN A 7 -20.29 24.92 2.03
C GLN A 7 -19.35 24.40 3.12
N THR A 8 -19.87 23.57 4.02
CA THR A 8 -19.05 22.74 4.89
C THR A 8 -18.39 21.66 4.04
N THR A 9 -17.16 21.91 3.57
CA THR A 9 -16.25 20.84 3.15
C THR A 9 -15.91 20.00 4.37
N GLY A 10 -16.71 18.96 4.64
CA GLY A 10 -16.27 17.84 5.48
C GLY A 10 -15.03 17.19 4.83
N PRO A 11 -14.16 16.53 5.61
CA PRO A 11 -13.02 15.83 5.03
C PRO A 11 -13.53 14.89 3.95
N ALA A 12 -13.01 15.03 2.72
CA ALA A 12 -13.29 14.07 1.67
C ALA A 12 -12.98 12.69 2.25
N ALA A 13 -14.00 11.87 2.46
CA ALA A 13 -13.83 10.50 2.89
C ALA A 13 -12.92 9.85 1.85
N GLN A 14 -11.63 9.71 2.18
CA GLN A 14 -10.66 9.04 1.33
C GLN A 14 -11.25 7.65 1.13
N GLN A 15 -11.73 7.38 -0.09
CA GLN A 15 -12.35 6.11 -0.42
C GLN A 15 -11.35 5.03 -0.04
N GLN A 16 -11.67 4.28 1.02
CA GLN A 16 -10.83 3.19 1.49
C GLN A 16 -10.72 2.18 0.35
N GLY A 17 -9.49 1.73 0.06
CA GLY A 17 -9.28 0.79 -1.03
C GLY A 17 -10.10 -0.49 -0.82
N GLY A 18 -10.58 -1.09 -1.92
CA GLY A 18 -11.40 -2.30 -1.86
C GLY A 18 -10.66 -3.54 -1.35
N TYR A 19 -9.33 -3.49 -1.30
CA TYR A 19 -8.46 -4.55 -0.78
C TYR A 19 -7.49 -3.98 0.24
N HIS A 20 -7.12 -4.80 1.22
CA HIS A 20 -6.05 -4.53 2.17
C HIS A 20 -4.86 -5.44 1.85
N PHE A 21 -3.64 -4.90 1.90
CA PHE A 21 -2.43 -5.68 1.69
C PHE A 21 -1.52 -5.67 2.91
N VAL A 22 -0.72 -6.73 3.01
CA VAL A 22 0.43 -6.83 3.90
C VAL A 22 1.61 -7.36 3.10
N LEU A 23 2.73 -6.65 3.11
CA LEU A 23 3.97 -7.04 2.46
C LEU A 23 5.12 -6.96 3.45
N THR A 24 5.77 -8.09 3.74
CA THR A 24 6.96 -8.13 4.59
C THR A 24 8.19 -8.42 3.74
N LEU A 25 9.17 -7.52 3.82
CA LEU A 25 10.46 -7.63 3.17
C LEU A 25 11.56 -7.89 4.18
N GLN A 26 12.56 -8.68 3.80
CA GLN A 26 13.76 -8.91 4.60
C GLN A 26 15.01 -8.77 3.75
N LYS A 27 16.02 -8.10 4.29
CA LYS A 27 17.32 -7.93 3.64
C LYS A 27 18.46 -8.19 4.64
N PRO A 28 19.56 -8.82 4.21
CA PRO A 28 20.77 -8.85 5.01
C PRO A 28 21.25 -7.44 5.34
N HIS A 29 21.60 -7.19 6.59
CA HIS A 29 22.16 -5.93 7.04
C HIS A 29 23.21 -6.19 8.13
N GLY A 30 24.48 -5.92 7.82
CA GLY A 30 25.60 -6.29 8.69
C GLY A 30 25.69 -7.80 8.90
N GLY A 31 25.77 -8.23 10.16
CA GLY A 31 25.81 -9.65 10.57
C GLY A 31 24.44 -10.29 10.80
N GLY A 32 23.35 -9.65 10.37
CA GLY A 32 21.99 -10.14 10.57
C GLY A 32 21.04 -9.73 9.45
N PHE A 33 19.76 -9.58 9.77
CA PHE A 33 18.72 -9.19 8.83
C PHE A 33 17.92 -8.01 9.35
N VAL A 34 17.57 -7.09 8.45
CA VAL A 34 16.52 -6.10 8.68
C VAL A 34 15.22 -6.61 8.05
N SER A 35 14.10 -6.41 8.74
CA SER A 35 12.76 -6.73 8.25
C SER A 35 11.90 -5.47 8.28
N ALA A 36 11.07 -5.28 7.26
CA ALA A 36 10.13 -4.18 7.15
C ALA A 36 8.77 -4.71 6.68
N THR A 37 7.70 -4.30 7.35
CA THR A 37 6.32 -4.66 6.99
C THR A 37 5.57 -3.41 6.52
N PHE A 38 4.95 -3.51 5.36
CA PHE A 38 4.14 -2.46 4.75
C PHE A 38 2.69 -2.92 4.67
N THR A 39 1.78 -2.04 5.07
CA THR A 39 0.33 -2.28 4.98
C THR A 39 -0.37 -1.04 4.48
N ASN A 40 -1.37 -1.22 3.63
CA ASN A 40 -2.31 -0.18 3.24
C ASN A 40 -3.52 -0.80 2.55
N THR A 41 -4.47 0.05 2.17
CA THR A 41 -5.55 -0.32 1.26
C THR A 41 -5.20 0.06 -0.18
N ILE A 42 -5.72 -0.71 -1.13
CA ILE A 42 -5.57 -0.48 -2.56
C ILE A 42 -6.88 -0.77 -3.29
N THR A 43 -7.14 -0.02 -4.34
CA THR A 43 -8.20 -0.33 -5.32
C THR A 43 -7.52 -0.80 -6.60
N PRO A 44 -7.50 -2.13 -6.87
CA PRO A 44 -6.93 -2.67 -8.11
C PRO A 44 -7.63 -2.09 -9.34
N ARG A 45 -6.86 -1.90 -10.43
CA ARG A 45 -7.45 -1.60 -11.74
C ARG A 45 -8.32 -2.79 -12.18
N PRO A 46 -9.42 -2.58 -12.93
CA PRO A 46 -10.21 -3.67 -13.49
C PRO A 46 -9.33 -4.63 -14.28
N GLY A 47 -9.44 -5.92 -14.01
CA GLY A 47 -8.62 -6.97 -14.65
C GLY A 47 -7.20 -7.13 -14.10
N ALA A 48 -6.76 -6.29 -13.14
CA ALA A 48 -5.47 -6.49 -12.48
C ALA A 48 -5.49 -7.79 -11.67
N THR A 49 -4.42 -8.57 -11.82
CA THR A 49 -4.22 -9.80 -11.07
C THR A 49 -3.53 -9.52 -9.75
N ARG A 50 -3.58 -10.49 -8.82
CA ARG A 50 -2.81 -10.43 -7.58
C ARG A 50 -1.31 -10.28 -7.83
N ALA A 51 -0.79 -10.84 -8.93
CA ALA A 51 0.62 -10.71 -9.33
C ALA A 51 0.95 -9.28 -9.78
N ASP A 52 0.07 -8.63 -10.55
CA ASP A 52 0.27 -7.23 -10.98
C ASP A 52 0.34 -6.29 -9.77
N ILE A 53 -0.51 -6.53 -8.77
CA ILE A 53 -0.51 -5.75 -7.52
C ILE A 53 0.76 -6.01 -6.71
N TYR A 54 1.19 -7.27 -6.62
CA TYR A 54 2.43 -7.62 -5.95
C TYR A 54 3.65 -6.90 -6.54
N GLU A 55 3.80 -6.93 -7.87
CA GLU A 55 4.92 -6.26 -8.54
C GLU A 55 4.85 -4.74 -8.37
N ALA A 56 3.66 -4.14 -8.51
CA ALA A 56 3.47 -2.70 -8.32
C ALA A 56 3.81 -2.25 -6.89
N LEU A 57 3.38 -3.00 -5.87
CA LEU A 57 3.72 -2.71 -4.47
C LEU A 57 5.21 -2.85 -4.21
N ARG A 58 5.85 -3.88 -4.80
CA ARG A 58 7.29 -4.11 -4.64
C ARG A 58 8.09 -2.97 -5.26
N GLU A 59 7.71 -2.51 -6.45
CA GLU A 59 8.31 -1.33 -7.10
C GLU A 59 8.09 -0.06 -6.28
N GLN A 60 6.87 0.17 -5.80
CA GLN A 60 6.56 1.36 -5.00
C GLN A 60 7.37 1.39 -3.69
N VAL A 61 7.49 0.26 -3.02
CA VAL A 61 8.29 0.16 -1.79
C VAL A 61 9.77 0.38 -2.07
N THR A 62 10.34 -0.17 -3.15
CA THR A 62 11.76 0.04 -3.45
C THR A 62 12.05 1.46 -3.97
N GLN A 63 11.10 2.14 -4.59
CA GLN A 63 11.22 3.56 -4.95
C GLN A 63 11.21 4.46 -3.70
N ALA A 64 10.33 4.18 -2.73
CA ALA A 64 10.25 4.93 -1.48
C ALA A 64 11.40 4.60 -0.51
N HIS A 65 11.87 3.36 -0.54
CA HIS A 65 12.92 2.80 0.32
C HIS A 65 13.99 2.10 -0.52
N PRO A 66 14.89 2.86 -1.20
CA PRO A 66 15.94 2.28 -2.05
C PRO A 66 16.83 1.27 -1.32
N GLU A 67 17.01 1.41 -0.01
CA GLU A 67 17.74 0.47 0.84
C GLU A 67 17.12 -0.94 0.87
N LEU A 68 15.82 -1.08 0.61
CA LEU A 68 15.11 -2.36 0.50
C LEU A 68 15.15 -2.95 -0.92
N SER A 69 15.84 -2.30 -1.86
CA SER A 69 16.12 -2.90 -3.16
C SER A 69 16.81 -4.25 -2.98
N ASN A 70 16.35 -5.26 -3.74
CA ASN A 70 16.77 -6.66 -3.64
C ASN A 70 16.46 -7.36 -2.30
N ALA A 71 15.55 -6.82 -1.48
CA ALA A 71 15.02 -7.56 -0.34
C ALA A 71 14.18 -8.77 -0.81
N ASN A 72 14.23 -9.83 0.00
CA ASN A 72 13.39 -11.01 -0.16
C ASN A 72 12.00 -10.72 0.41
N VAL A 73 10.96 -11.21 -0.26
CA VAL A 73 9.60 -11.18 0.30
C VAL A 73 9.43 -12.37 1.24
N LEU A 74 9.15 -12.09 2.51
CA LEU A 74 8.85 -13.11 3.50
C LEU A 74 7.35 -13.40 3.58
N PHE A 75 6.52 -12.38 3.36
CA PHE A 75 5.08 -12.51 3.44
C PHE A 75 4.40 -11.56 2.47
N PHE A 76 3.35 -12.04 1.82
CA PHE A 76 2.47 -11.21 1.01
C PHE A 76 1.03 -11.71 1.09
N SER A 77 0.13 -10.82 1.48
CA SER A 77 -1.32 -11.04 1.50
C SER A 77 -2.02 -9.86 0.83
N LEU A 78 -3.10 -10.17 0.10
CA LEU A 78 -3.97 -9.20 -0.55
C LEU A 78 -5.38 -9.77 -0.44
N GLU A 79 -6.19 -9.17 0.42
CA GLU A 79 -7.53 -9.66 0.75
C GLU A 79 -8.55 -8.53 0.54
N PRO A 80 -9.82 -8.85 0.25
CA PRO A 80 -10.89 -7.85 0.28
C PRO A 80 -10.90 -7.10 1.63
N ASN A 81 -11.07 -5.78 1.59
CA ASN A 81 -11.08 -4.91 2.79
C ASN A 81 -12.47 -4.87 3.49
N GLY A 82 -13.24 -5.94 3.35
CA GLY A 82 -14.52 -6.14 4.04
C GLY A 82 -14.34 -7.01 5.28
N LEU A 83 -15.17 -6.80 6.30
CA LEU A 83 -15.22 -7.62 7.52
C LEU A 83 -16.28 -8.72 7.41
#